data_AF-A0A353IKV2-F1
#
_entry.id   AF-A0A353IKV2-F1
#
_cell.length_a   1.000
_cell.length_b   1.000
_cell.length_c   1.000
_cell.angle_alpha   90.00
_cell.angle_beta   90.00
_cell.angle_gamma   90.00
#
_symmetry.space_group_name_H-M   'P 1'
#
loop_
_entity.id
_entity.type
_entity.pdbx_description
1 polymer ?
#
loop_
_entity_poly.entity_id
_entity_poly.type
_entity_poly.pdbx_seq_one_letter_code
_entity_poly.pdbx_strand_id
1 'polypeptide(L)'
;AYKVGKFPFSANGRAKVNRTTEGFVKVLSDAVTDRVLGVHIIGPDAGTMIAEAAVLMEFGGSAEDLARTCHAHPTLNEAVKEAALAVDKRALHM
;
A
#
# COMPACT_ATOMS: atom_id res chain seq x y z
N ALA A 1 -3.55 -9.96 -17.26
CA ALA A 1 -2.19 -9.78 -16.70
C ALA A 1 -2.28 -8.75 -15.58
N TYR A 2 -1.37 -8.75 -14.60
CA TYR A 2 -1.42 -7.82 -13.46
C TYR A 2 -0.05 -7.20 -13.17
N LYS A 3 -0.06 -6.01 -12.57
CA LYS A 3 1.12 -5.32 -12.04
C LYS A 3 1.20 -5.55 -10.53
N VAL A 4 2.41 -5.42 -9.97
CA VAL A 4 2.67 -5.62 -8.54
C VAL A 4 3.46 -4.46 -8.00
N GLY A 5 2.96 -3.86 -6.92
CA GLY A 5 3.70 -2.93 -6.09
C GLY A 5 3.91 -3.53 -4.70
N LYS A 6 5.08 -3.31 -4.11
CA LYS A 6 5.43 -3.80 -2.77
C LYS A 6 6.22 -2.74 -2.02
N PHE A 7 5.89 -2.55 -0.74
CA PHE A 7 6.62 -1.64 0.14
C PHE A 7 6.92 -2.31 1.48
N PRO A 8 8.19 -2.36 1.93
CA PRO A 8 8.56 -3.01 3.18
C PRO A 8 8.37 -2.07 4.38
N PHE A 9 7.95 -2.61 5.54
CA PHE A 9 7.86 -1.81 6.77
C PHE A 9 9.23 -1.36 7.29
N SER A 10 10.33 -1.98 6.85
CA SER A 10 11.70 -1.51 7.11
C SER A 10 11.99 -0.12 6.52
N ALA A 11 11.21 0.34 5.54
CA ALA A 11 11.31 1.67 4.95
C ALA A 11 10.30 2.67 5.55
N ASN A 12 9.34 2.22 6.37
CA ASN A 12 8.30 3.07 6.96
C ASN A 12 8.80 3.77 8.24
N GLY A 13 8.63 5.09 8.33
CA GLY A 13 9.05 5.88 9.49
C GLY A 13 8.32 5.51 10.78
N ARG A 14 7.00 5.29 10.74
CA ARG A 14 6.21 4.88 11.91
C ARG A 14 6.64 3.50 12.42
N ALA A 15 6.86 2.54 11.52
CA ALA A 15 7.32 1.20 11.88
C ALA A 15 8.71 1.24 12.54
N LYS A 16 9.62 2.09 12.06
CA LYS A 16 10.95 2.29 12.66
C LYS A 16 10.85 2.81 14.09
N VAL A 17 10.08 3.87 14.35
CA VAL A 17 9.95 4.42 15.71
C VAL A 17 9.25 3.45 16.68
N ASN A 18 8.36 2.61 16.16
CA ASN A 18 7.68 1.58 16.94
C ASN A 18 8.51 0.30 17.12
N ARG A 19 9.66 0.16 16.44
CA ARG A 19 10.49 -1.06 16.39
C ARG A 19 9.73 -2.30 15.88
N THR A 20 8.81 -2.10 14.94
CA THR A 20 7.99 -3.17 14.33
C THR A 20 8.15 -3.14 12.81
N THR A 21 9.37 -3.36 12.32
CA THR A 21 9.74 -3.18 10.90
C THR A 21 9.59 -4.43 10.04
N GLU A 22 9.20 -5.57 10.62
CA GLU A 22 8.99 -6.80 9.88
C GLU A 22 7.73 -6.74 9.00
N GLY A 23 7.84 -7.29 7.80
CA GLY A 23 6.72 -7.42 6.87
C GLY A 23 6.67 -6.35 5.77
N PHE A 24 5.52 -6.27 5.09
CA PHE A 24 5.31 -5.43 3.92
C PHE A 24 3.83 -5.27 3.57
N VAL A 25 3.54 -4.27 2.73
CA VAL A 25 2.30 -4.16 1.95
C VAL A 25 2.58 -4.56 0.50
N LYS A 26 1.64 -5.27 -0.13
CA LYS A 26 1.66 -5.62 -1.56
C LYS A 26 0.31 -5.29 -2.21
N VAL A 27 0.34 -4.53 -3.29
CA VAL A 27 -0.83 -4.16 -4.11
C VAL A 27 -0.72 -4.85 -5.46
N LEU A 28 -1.83 -5.46 -5.91
CA LEU A 28 -1.98 -6.04 -7.24
C LEU A 28 -3.00 -5.20 -8.01
N SER A 29 -2.66 -4.73 -9.21
CA SER A 29 -3.61 -4.04 -10.09
C SER A 29 -3.67 -4.66 -11.47
N ASP A 30 -4.80 -4.50 -12.15
CA ASP A 30 -4.94 -4.89 -13.54
C ASP A 30 -3.97 -4.12 -14.44
N ALA A 31 -3.33 -4.82 -15.38
CA ALA A 31 -2.26 -4.21 -16.17
C ALA A 31 -2.74 -3.16 -17.17
N VAL A 32 -4.03 -3.15 -17.54
CA VAL A 32 -4.59 -2.24 -18.54
C VAL A 32 -5.39 -1.11 -17.89
N THR A 33 -6.25 -1.47 -16.93
CA THR A 33 -7.21 -0.55 -16.30
C THR A 33 -6.71 0.05 -14.99
N ASP A 34 -5.62 -0.48 -14.43
CA ASP A 34 -5.08 -0.13 -13.12
C ASP A 34 -6.01 -0.37 -11.91
N ARG A 35 -7.19 -0.99 -12.14
CA ARG A 35 -8.10 -1.37 -11.06
C ARG A 35 -7.39 -2.28 -10.06
N VAL A 36 -7.52 -1.99 -8.76
CA VAL A 36 -6.95 -2.85 -7.73
C VAL A 36 -7.68 -4.20 -7.70
N LEU A 37 -6.91 -5.27 -7.83
CA LEU A 37 -7.39 -6.66 -7.82
C LEU A 37 -7.17 -7.32 -6.45
N GLY A 38 -6.27 -6.79 -5.63
CA GLY A 38 -6.07 -7.26 -4.26
C GLY A 38 -4.94 -6.56 -3.54
N VAL A 39 -5.07 -6.48 -2.22
CA VAL A 39 -4.07 -5.92 -1.31
C VAL A 39 -3.75 -6.95 -0.23
N HIS A 40 -2.47 -7.14 0.05
CA HIS A 40 -1.98 -8.09 1.06
C HIS A 40 -1.04 -7.37 2.01
N ILE A 41 -1.26 -7.53 3.31
CA ILE A 41 -0.45 -6.87 4.34
C ILE A 41 0.04 -7.93 5.33
N ILE A 42 1.34 -7.92 5.59
CA ILE A 42 1.97 -8.68 6.67
C ILE A 42 2.72 -7.67 7.51
N GLY A 43 2.41 -7.55 8.80
CA GLY A 43 3.07 -6.59 9.68
C GLY A 43 2.12 -6.03 10.75
N PRO A 44 2.56 -4.98 11.49
CA PRO A 44 1.75 -4.37 12.54
C PRO A 44 0.45 -3.78 11.98
N ASP A 45 -0.63 -3.92 12.75
CA ASP A 45 -1.94 -3.30 12.47
C ASP A 45 -2.58 -3.66 11.11
N ALA A 46 -2.14 -4.75 10.48
CA ALA A 46 -2.61 -5.20 9.16
C ALA A 46 -4.14 -5.35 9.09
N GLY A 47 -4.77 -5.87 10.16
CA GLY A 47 -6.23 -6.05 10.23
C GLY A 47 -7.03 -4.75 10.28
N THR A 48 -6.42 -3.65 10.72
CA THR A 48 -7.04 -2.31 10.71
C THR A 48 -6.77 -1.62 9.37
N MET A 49 -5.52 -1.66 8.91
CA MET A 49 -5.10 -1.01 7.65
C MET A 49 -5.84 -1.57 6.44
N ILE A 50 -6.14 -2.87 6.40
CA ILE A 50 -6.79 -3.52 5.24
C ILE A 50 -8.18 -2.94 4.94
N ALA A 51 -8.83 -2.28 5.91
CA ALA A 51 -10.13 -1.65 5.70
C ALA A 51 -10.10 -0.57 4.60
N GLU A 52 -9.00 0.19 4.47
CA GLU A 52 -8.91 1.24 3.44
C GLU A 52 -8.87 0.63 2.02
N ALA A 53 -8.19 -0.51 1.87
CA ALA A 53 -8.13 -1.26 0.62
C ALA A 53 -9.49 -1.90 0.29
N ALA A 54 -10.20 -2.41 1.30
CA ALA A 54 -11.53 -2.96 1.12
C ALA A 54 -12.51 -1.90 0.60
N VAL A 55 -12.51 -0.70 1.20
CA VAL A 55 -13.33 0.43 0.75
C VAL A 55 -12.94 0.83 -0.68
N LEU A 56 -11.65 1.01 -0.97
CA LEU A 56 -11.19 1.36 -2.32
C LEU A 56 -11.69 0.33 -3.38
N MET A 57 -11.55 -0.97 -3.09
CA MET A 57 -11.95 -2.03 -4.02
C MET A 57 -13.46 -2.10 -4.22
N GLU A 58 -14.26 -1.83 -3.19
CA GLU A 58 -15.72 -1.74 -3.28
C GLU A 58 -16.17 -0.64 -4.25
N PHE A 59 -15.47 0.50 -4.24
CA PHE A 59 -15.67 1.59 -5.21
C PHE A 59 -15.01 1.34 -6.58
N GLY A 60 -14.33 0.20 -6.77
CA GLY A 60 -13.64 -0.14 -8.02
C GLY A 60 -12.40 0.72 -8.30
N GLY A 61 -11.77 1.28 -7.26
CA GLY A 61 -10.64 2.19 -7.38
C GLY A 61 -9.37 1.57 -7.99
N SER A 62 -8.54 2.44 -8.54
CA SER A 62 -7.24 2.12 -9.14
C SER A 62 -6.09 2.18 -8.14
N ALA A 63 -4.92 1.65 -8.51
CA ALA A 63 -3.71 1.84 -7.72
C ALA A 63 -3.29 3.32 -7.72
N GLU A 64 -3.54 4.05 -8.80
CA GLU A 64 -3.35 5.50 -8.86
C GLU A 64 -4.21 6.26 -7.83
N ASP A 65 -5.48 5.89 -7.65
CA ASP A 65 -6.37 6.52 -6.66
C ASP A 65 -5.82 6.34 -5.23
N LEU A 66 -5.40 5.12 -4.90
CA LEU A 66 -4.79 4.79 -3.61
C LEU A 66 -3.47 5.53 -3.38
N ALA A 67 -2.63 5.62 -4.43
CA ALA A 67 -1.36 6.32 -4.41
C ALA A 67 -1.50 7.85 -4.24
N ARG A 68 -2.56 8.45 -4.81
CA ARG A 68 -2.82 9.90 -4.75
C ARG A 68 -3.56 10.32 -3.50
N THR A 69 -4.25 9.41 -2.83
CA THR A 69 -4.88 9.68 -1.54
C THR A 69 -3.84 10.15 -0.52
N CYS A 70 -4.11 11.27 0.16
CA CYS A 70 -3.19 11.79 1.16
C CYS A 70 -3.24 10.92 2.42
N HIS A 71 -2.12 10.32 2.77
CA HIS A 71 -1.94 9.54 3.99
C HIS A 71 -1.21 10.39 5.02
N ALA A 72 -1.65 10.34 6.27
CA ALA A 72 -1.02 11.10 7.35
C ALA A 72 0.43 10.62 7.58
N HIS A 73 1.34 11.56 7.85
CA HIS A 73 2.74 11.27 8.14
C HIS A 73 3.09 11.65 9.61
N PRO A 74 3.77 10.77 10.38
CA PRO A 74 4.10 9.38 10.07
C PRO A 74 2.97 8.40 10.45
N THR A 75 2.58 7.47 9.57
CA THR A 75 1.66 6.36 9.87
C THR A 75 2.08 5.05 9.17
N LEU A 76 1.52 3.92 9.62
CA LEU A 76 1.71 2.63 8.93
C LEU A 76 0.99 2.62 7.58
N ASN A 77 -0.16 3.29 7.45
CA ASN A 77 -0.93 3.41 6.20
C ASN A 77 -0.13 4.03 5.05
N GLU A 78 0.92 4.82 5.32
CA GLU A 78 1.82 5.30 4.27
C GLU A 78 2.47 4.14 3.48
N ALA A 79 2.65 2.97 4.11
CA ALA A 79 3.13 1.77 3.40
C ALA A 79 2.15 1.30 2.30
N VAL A 80 0.85 1.53 2.48
CA VAL A 80 -0.18 1.20 1.49
C VAL A 80 -0.09 2.17 0.31
N LYS A 81 0.03 3.47 0.58
CA LYS A 81 0.31 4.49 -0.45
C LYS A 81 1.57 4.18 -1.27
N GLU A 82 2.68 3.87 -0.61
CA GLU A 82 3.95 3.60 -1.30
C GLU A 82 3.89 2.28 -2.07
N ALA A 83 3.20 1.25 -1.56
CA ALA A 83 2.96 0.03 -2.31
C ALA A 83 2.10 0.27 -3.55
N ALA A 84 1.12 1.18 -3.48
CA ALA A 84 0.32 1.59 -4.63
C ALA A 84 1.17 2.35 -5.67
N LEU A 85 2.03 3.29 -5.24
CA LEU A 85 3.00 3.96 -6.12
C LEU A 85 3.98 2.98 -6.78
N ALA A 86 4.40 1.94 -6.04
CA ALA A 86 5.33 0.92 -6.51
C ALA A 86 4.74 0.07 -7.65
N VAL A 87 3.42 0.00 -7.81
CA VAL A 87 2.77 -0.69 -8.95
C VAL A 87 3.31 -0.16 -10.29
N ASP A 88 3.56 1.15 -10.36
CA ASP A 88 4.13 1.82 -11.54
C ASP A 88 5.60 2.23 -11.35
N LYS A 89 6.30 1.66 -10.35
CA LYS A 89 7.72 1.97 -10.04
C LYS A 89 7.96 3.44 -9.68
N ARG A 90 6.99 4.08 -9.00
CA ARG A 90 7.04 5.49 -8.58
C ARG A 90 7.09 5.68 -7.06
N ALA A 91 7.42 4.64 -6.30
CA ALA A 91 7.61 4.75 -4.85
C ALA A 91 8.69 5.79 -4.53
N LEU A 92 8.44 6.63 -3.54
CA LEU A 92 9.32 7.75 -3.17
C LEU A 92 10.32 7.34 -2.09
N HIS A 93 9.92 6.40 -1.23
CA HIS A 93 10.75 5.83 -0.18
C HIS A 93 11.05 4.36 -0.52
N MET A 94 12.24 3.87 -0.14
CA MET A 94 12.64 2.46 -0.21
C MET A 94 13.66 2.12 0.88
#